data_AF-A0A1H6KUB1-F1
#
_entry.id   AF-A0A1H6KUB1-F1
#
_cell.length_a   1.000
_cell.length_b   1.000
_cell.length_c   1.000
_cell.angle_alpha   90.00
_cell.angle_beta   90.00
_cell.angle_gamma   90.00
#
_symmetry.space_group_name_H-M   'P 1'
#
loop_
_entity.id
_entity.type
_entity.pdbx_description
1 polymer ?
#
loop_
_entity_poly.entity_id
_entity_poly.type
_entity_poly.pdbx_seq_one_letter_code
_entity_poly.pdbx_strand_id
1 'polypeptide(L)'
;MKKIVSICVLTSFVSCKTYELTPLSLKNQLENSSLEKKDIHLNNASIFFNSNYMAVSLDSLEVFDKKGNRYYLQNSPSIEMRLINFEGEKFTMYFDTVVIKNDTLIGSRSRFMSGFKYKVPFNTISKVFVQDGHKDFKN
;
A
#
# COMPACT_ATOMS: atom_id res chain seq x y z
N MET A 1 0.78 -55.47 -7.41
CA MET A 1 0.04 -54.44 -6.66
C MET A 1 0.83 -53.13 -6.72
N LYS A 2 0.45 -52.18 -7.58
CA LYS A 2 1.15 -50.89 -7.73
C LYS A 2 0.41 -49.84 -6.90
N LYS A 3 1.03 -49.39 -5.80
CA LYS A 3 0.51 -48.31 -4.96
C LYS A 3 0.78 -46.98 -5.68
N ILE A 4 -0.27 -46.36 -6.21
CA ILE A 4 -0.21 -44.99 -6.71
C ILE A 4 -0.26 -44.09 -5.47
N VAL A 5 0.89 -43.52 -5.11
CA VAL A 5 0.97 -42.49 -4.07
C VAL A 5 0.55 -41.18 -4.71
N SER A 6 -0.71 -40.81 -4.53
CA SER A 6 -1.24 -39.52 -4.98
C SER A 6 -0.84 -38.44 -3.99
N ILE A 7 0.26 -37.73 -4.27
CA ILE A 7 0.65 -36.52 -3.53
C ILE A 7 -0.26 -35.38 -3.98
N CYS A 8 -1.28 -35.09 -3.17
CA CYS A 8 -2.10 -33.89 -3.29
C CYS A 8 -1.29 -32.71 -2.75
N VAL A 9 -0.59 -31.99 -3.64
CA VAL A 9 0.02 -30.70 -3.30
C VAL A 9 -1.11 -29.69 -3.10
N LEU A 10 -1.48 -29.45 -1.84
CA LEU A 10 -2.43 -28.42 -1.46
C LEU A 10 -1.73 -27.05 -1.57
N THR A 11 -1.75 -26.45 -2.76
CA THR A 11 -1.28 -25.08 -2.96
C THR A 11 -2.30 -24.11 -2.36
N SER A 12 -2.11 -23.74 -1.09
CA SER A 12 -2.86 -22.67 -0.45
C SER A 12 -2.52 -21.34 -1.13
N PHE A 13 -3.34 -20.91 -2.09
CA PHE A 13 -3.31 -19.54 -2.62
C PHE A 13 -3.82 -18.59 -1.54
N VAL A 14 -2.93 -18.16 -0.64
CA VAL A 14 -3.20 -17.02 0.25
C VAL A 14 -3.30 -15.76 -0.62
N SER A 15 -4.52 -15.47 -1.08
CA SER A 15 -4.84 -14.21 -1.73
C SER A 15 -4.67 -13.09 -0.72
N CYS A 16 -3.76 -12.14 -0.99
CA CYS A 16 -3.71 -10.90 -0.23
C CYS A 16 -5.07 -10.21 -0.30
N LYS A 17 -5.60 -9.76 0.84
CA LYS A 17 -6.90 -9.09 0.90
C LYS A 17 -6.75 -7.67 0.37
N THR A 18 -7.54 -7.35 -0.66
CA THR A 18 -7.62 -6.01 -1.22
C THR A 18 -8.87 -5.32 -0.69
N TYR A 19 -8.71 -4.05 -0.33
CA TYR A 19 -9.73 -3.15 0.14
C TYR A 19 -9.87 -1.96 -0.81
N GLU A 20 -10.99 -1.28 -0.70
CA GLU A 20 -11.39 -0.17 -1.55
C GLU A 20 -11.71 1.06 -0.70
N LEU A 21 -11.45 2.24 -1.25
CA LEU A 21 -11.92 3.51 -0.71
C LEU A 21 -12.17 4.49 -1.85
N THR A 22 -13.02 5.48 -1.62
CA THR A 22 -13.27 6.53 -2.61
C THR A 22 -12.11 7.53 -2.63
N PRO A 23 -11.84 8.20 -3.77
CA PRO A 23 -10.87 9.30 -3.81
C PRO A 23 -11.18 10.35 -2.76
N LEU A 24 -12.45 10.77 -2.62
CA LEU A 24 -12.82 11.77 -1.61
C LEU A 24 -12.52 11.31 -0.17
N SER A 25 -12.80 10.03 0.16
CA SER A 25 -12.47 9.48 1.48
C SER A 25 -10.96 9.48 1.72
N LEU A 26 -10.15 9.11 0.72
CA LEU A 26 -8.69 9.20 0.81
C LEU A 26 -8.23 10.64 1.07
N LYS A 27 -8.80 11.62 0.35
CA LYS A 27 -8.46 13.05 0.53
C LYS A 27 -8.71 13.50 1.97
N ASN A 28 -9.92 13.23 2.47
CA ASN A 28 -10.34 13.66 3.80
C ASN A 28 -9.49 13.00 4.91
N GLN A 29 -9.14 11.71 4.75
CA GLN A 29 -8.30 11.02 5.73
C GLN A 29 -6.84 11.51 5.72
N LEU A 30 -6.35 12.02 4.59
CA LEU A 30 -5.00 12.59 4.48
C LEU A 30 -4.92 14.09 4.80
N GLU A 31 -6.04 14.81 4.82
CA GLU A 31 -6.07 16.29 4.95
C GLU A 31 -5.42 16.80 6.25
N ASN A 32 -5.53 16.02 7.34
CA ASN A 32 -4.94 16.36 8.63
C ASN A 32 -3.62 15.60 8.91
N SER A 33 -3.10 14.88 7.92
CA SER A 33 -1.86 14.12 8.07
C SER A 33 -0.64 14.96 7.69
N SER A 34 0.46 14.74 8.41
CA SER A 34 1.77 15.33 8.14
C SER A 34 2.73 14.27 7.60
N LEU A 35 3.90 14.71 7.09
CA LEU A 35 5.01 13.82 6.80
C LEU A 35 5.98 13.81 7.97
N GLU A 36 6.32 12.61 8.44
CA GLU A 36 7.26 12.36 9.50
C GLU A 36 8.37 11.43 9.02
N LYS A 37 9.57 11.58 9.58
CA LYS A 37 10.69 10.72 9.23
C LYS A 37 10.51 9.36 9.91
N LYS A 38 10.48 8.29 9.14
CA LYS A 38 10.38 6.92 9.63
C LYS A 38 11.66 6.15 9.29
N ASP A 39 12.26 5.56 10.31
CA ASP A 39 13.36 4.61 10.16
C ASP A 39 12.77 3.21 9.94
N ILE A 40 13.27 2.49 8.93
CA ILE A 40 12.90 1.09 8.70
C ILE A 40 14.12 0.20 8.61
N HIS A 41 13.99 -0.97 9.22
CA HIS A 41 14.99 -2.03 9.17
C HIS A 41 14.36 -3.24 8.45
N LEU A 42 14.88 -3.53 7.25
CA LEU A 42 14.54 -4.77 6.54
C LEU A 42 15.45 -5.88 7.05
N ASN A 43 14.87 -6.82 7.80
CA ASN A 43 15.60 -8.00 8.27
C ASN A 43 15.40 -9.16 7.30
N ASN A 44 15.97 -9.07 6.09
CA ASN A 44 16.10 -10.22 5.21
C ASN A 44 17.50 -10.81 5.36
N ALA A 45 17.62 -12.15 5.46
CA ALA A 45 18.79 -12.91 5.90
C ALA A 45 20.08 -12.72 5.08
N SER A 46 20.09 -11.84 4.07
CA SER A 46 21.24 -11.59 3.19
C SER A 46 21.50 -10.11 2.88
N ILE A 47 20.61 -9.18 3.25
CA ILE A 47 20.76 -7.74 2.94
C ILE A 47 20.27 -6.93 4.15
N PHE A 48 21.22 -6.41 4.93
CA PHE A 48 20.93 -5.44 5.99
C PHE A 48 20.83 -4.06 5.34
N PHE A 49 19.59 -3.59 5.12
CA PHE A 49 19.34 -2.26 4.53
C PHE A 49 18.68 -1.38 5.59
N ASN A 50 19.46 -0.44 6.14
CA ASN A 50 18.94 0.63 6.99
C ASN A 50 18.64 1.83 6.10
N SER A 51 17.39 2.29 6.10
CA SER A 51 17.02 3.49 5.37
C SER A 51 15.96 4.27 6.13
N ASN A 52 16.01 5.58 6.00
CA ASN A 52 14.94 6.45 6.42
C ASN A 52 14.17 6.97 5.20
N TYR A 53 12.89 7.24 5.41
CA TYR A 53 12.05 7.90 4.41
C TYR A 53 10.99 8.74 5.12
N MET A 54 10.35 9.64 4.36
CA MET A 54 9.22 10.41 4.86
C MET A 54 7.96 9.57 4.72
N ALA A 55 7.29 9.34 5.85
CA ALA A 55 6.05 8.59 5.95
C ALA A 55 4.91 9.50 6.42
N VAL A 56 3.68 9.18 6.03
CA VAL A 56 2.47 9.85 6.52
C VAL A 56 2.25 9.50 7.99
N SER A 57 1.92 10.50 8.81
CA SER A 57 1.68 10.36 10.26
C SER A 57 0.30 9.80 10.63
N LEU A 58 -0.48 9.34 9.64
CA LEU A 58 -1.79 8.77 9.87
C LEU A 58 -1.65 7.36 10.49
N ASP A 59 -2.24 7.12 11.66
CA ASP A 59 -2.13 5.83 12.37
C ASP A 59 -2.80 4.67 11.63
N SER A 60 -4.00 4.89 11.11
CA SER A 60 -4.75 3.88 10.38
C SER A 60 -5.60 4.47 9.27
N LEU A 61 -5.81 3.69 8.22
CA LEU A 61 -6.64 4.03 7.07
C LEU A 61 -7.96 3.26 7.16
N GLU A 62 -9.08 3.99 7.17
CA GLU A 62 -10.42 3.43 7.03
C GLU A 62 -10.66 3.01 5.57
N VAL A 63 -11.06 1.75 5.38
CA VAL A 63 -11.27 1.12 4.07
C VAL A 63 -12.45 0.16 4.11
N PHE A 64 -12.88 -0.29 2.94
CA PHE A 64 -14.00 -1.21 2.78
C PHE A 64 -13.56 -2.47 2.03
N ASP A 65 -14.04 -3.64 2.45
CA ASP A 65 -13.90 -4.84 1.64
C ASP A 65 -14.92 -4.86 0.48
N LYS A 66 -14.81 -5.84 -0.41
CA LYS A 66 -15.73 -6.01 -1.55
C LYS A 66 -17.20 -6.22 -1.17
N LYS A 67 -17.48 -6.55 0.10
CA LYS A 67 -18.84 -6.71 0.65
C LYS A 67 -19.35 -5.43 1.33
N GLY A 68 -18.55 -4.37 1.34
CA GLY A 68 -18.87 -3.11 2.00
C GLY A 68 -18.62 -3.10 3.51
N ASN A 69 -17.96 -4.13 4.06
CA ASN A 69 -17.62 -4.11 5.48
C ASN A 69 -16.44 -3.18 5.72
N ARG A 70 -16.53 -2.38 6.78
CA ARG A 70 -15.50 -1.41 7.18
C ARG A 70 -14.34 -2.10 7.89
N TYR A 71 -13.12 -1.66 7.59
CA TYR A 71 -11.88 -2.07 8.26
C TYR A 71 -10.98 -0.86 8.50
N TYR A 72 -10.12 -0.95 9.51
CA TYR A 72 -9.06 0.00 9.78
C TYR A 72 -7.72 -0.69 9.54
N LEU A 73 -7.05 -0.33 8.45
CA LEU A 73 -5.71 -0.84 8.15
C LEU A 73 -4.68 0.01 8.89
N GLN A 74 -3.92 -0.62 9.79
CA GLN A 74 -2.82 0.04 10.47
C GLN A 74 -1.77 0.49 9.45
N ASN A 75 -1.29 1.72 9.60
CA ASN A 75 -0.26 2.25 8.74
C ASN A 75 1.04 1.45 8.92
N SER A 76 1.49 0.84 7.83
CA SER A 76 2.63 -0.04 7.81
C SER A 76 3.39 0.11 6.50
N PRO A 77 4.73 -0.07 6.50
CA PRO A 77 5.48 -0.17 5.26
C PRO A 77 5.10 -1.38 4.39
N SER A 78 4.25 -2.29 4.87
CA SER A 78 3.69 -3.37 4.06
C SER A 78 2.51 -2.93 3.18
N ILE A 79 1.88 -1.77 3.46
CA ILE A 79 0.67 -1.34 2.75
C ILE A 79 1.02 -0.77 1.37
N GLU A 80 0.38 -1.34 0.35
CA GLU A 80 0.47 -0.90 -1.04
C GLU A 80 -0.87 -0.29 -1.46
N MET A 81 -0.80 0.85 -2.15
CA MET A 81 -1.93 1.55 -2.72
C MET A 81 -1.87 1.50 -4.25
N ARG A 82 -3.00 1.17 -4.87
CA ARG A 82 -3.18 1.18 -6.31
C ARG A 82 -4.27 2.18 -6.68
N LEU A 83 -3.92 3.13 -7.54
CA LEU A 83 -4.84 4.09 -8.14
C LEU A 83 -5.12 3.70 -9.58
N ILE A 84 -6.34 3.97 -10.03
CA ILE A 84 -6.71 3.94 -11.44
C ILE A 84 -7.24 5.32 -11.80
N ASN A 85 -6.78 5.91 -12.90
CA ASN A 85 -7.35 7.17 -13.40
C ASN A 85 -8.58 6.92 -14.29
N PHE A 86 -9.24 7.98 -14.77
CA PHE A 86 -10.38 7.83 -15.69
C PHE A 86 -10.00 7.27 -17.08
N GLU A 87 -8.72 7.37 -17.45
CA GLU A 87 -8.17 6.81 -18.69
C GLU A 87 -7.81 5.31 -18.55
N GLY A 88 -7.93 4.75 -17.35
CA GLY A 88 -7.62 3.34 -17.06
C GLY A 88 -6.15 3.05 -16.72
N GLU A 89 -5.29 4.07 -16.68
CA GLU A 89 -3.90 3.93 -16.25
C GLU A 89 -3.81 3.57 -14.77
N LYS A 90 -2.85 2.72 -14.43
CA LYS A 90 -2.69 2.17 -13.08
C LYS A 90 -1.40 2.66 -12.43
N PHE A 91 -1.51 3.16 -11.21
CA PHE A 91 -0.39 3.65 -10.42
C PHE A 91 -0.29 2.84 -9.13
N THR A 92 0.80 2.12 -8.93
CA THR A 92 1.06 1.39 -7.67
C THR A 92 2.15 2.10 -6.90
N MET A 93 1.86 2.42 -5.64
CA MET A 93 2.74 3.16 -4.73
C MET A 93 2.56 2.69 -3.30
N TYR A 94 3.46 3.12 -2.43
CA TYR A 94 3.43 2.78 -1.02
C TYR A 94 2.58 3.77 -0.25
N PHE A 95 1.52 3.29 0.42
CA PHE A 95 0.52 4.14 1.06
C PHE A 95 1.14 5.09 2.09
N ASP A 96 2.03 4.55 2.91
CA ASP A 96 2.73 5.31 3.93
C ASP A 96 3.60 6.44 3.37
N THR A 97 3.84 6.52 2.06
CA THR A 97 4.60 7.61 1.42
C THR A 97 3.71 8.65 0.71
N VAL A 98 2.38 8.48 0.79
CA VAL A 98 1.41 9.26 0.03
C VAL A 98 1.15 10.60 0.70
N VAL A 99 1.15 11.65 -0.10
CA VAL A 99 0.72 13.00 0.30
C VAL A 99 -0.09 13.67 -0.78
N ILE A 100 -0.94 14.60 -0.38
CA ILE A 100 -1.66 15.48 -1.29
C ILE A 100 -1.01 16.86 -1.23
N LYS A 101 -0.53 17.37 -2.37
CA LYS A 101 0.02 18.71 -2.50
C LYS A 101 -0.55 19.38 -3.73
N ASN A 102 -1.16 20.55 -3.58
CA ASN A 102 -1.75 21.32 -4.68
C ASN A 102 -2.68 20.46 -5.56
N ASP A 103 -3.62 19.74 -4.94
CA ASP A 103 -4.53 18.79 -5.60
C ASP A 103 -3.84 17.72 -6.47
N THR A 104 -2.59 17.40 -6.16
CA THR A 104 -1.85 16.29 -6.77
C THR A 104 -1.51 15.28 -5.69
N LEU A 105 -1.92 14.03 -5.91
CA LEU A 105 -1.48 12.90 -5.10
C LEU A 105 -0.07 12.50 -5.52
N ILE A 106 0.85 12.55 -4.57
CA ILE A 106 2.25 12.18 -4.75
C ILE A 106 2.53 10.97 -3.86
N GLY A 107 3.07 9.91 -4.44
CA GLY A 107 3.45 8.72 -3.67
C GLY A 107 4.65 8.02 -4.29
N SER A 108 5.43 7.34 -3.44
CA SER A 108 6.65 6.68 -3.87
C SER A 108 6.40 5.25 -4.37
N ARG A 109 7.10 4.89 -5.44
CA ARG A 109 7.18 3.52 -5.97
C ARG A 109 8.23 2.69 -5.23
N SER A 110 9.15 3.37 -4.54
CA SER A 110 10.24 2.77 -3.78
C SER A 110 10.46 3.57 -2.50
N ARG A 111 10.57 2.90 -1.36
CA ARG A 111 10.94 3.58 -0.11
C ARG A 111 12.42 3.96 -0.06
N PHE A 112 13.25 3.30 -0.87
CA PHE A 112 14.71 3.48 -0.89
C PHE A 112 15.17 4.46 -1.97
N MET A 113 14.33 4.76 -2.97
CA MET A 113 14.65 5.67 -4.07
C MET A 113 13.71 6.88 -4.04
N SER A 114 14.11 7.92 -3.32
CA SER A 114 13.29 9.12 -3.08
C SER A 114 12.85 9.87 -4.35
N GLY A 115 13.57 9.69 -5.48
CA GLY A 115 13.20 10.27 -6.77
C GLY A 115 12.10 9.52 -7.54
N PHE A 116 11.78 8.28 -7.15
CA PHE A 116 10.89 7.41 -7.91
C PHE A 116 9.44 7.54 -7.44
N LYS A 117 8.82 8.68 -7.77
CA LYS A 117 7.47 9.04 -7.33
C LYS A 117 6.49 9.14 -8.50
N TYR A 118 5.26 8.72 -8.26
CA TYR A 118 4.13 9.11 -9.09
C TYR A 118 3.59 10.46 -8.64
N LYS A 119 3.09 11.23 -9.61
CA LYS A 119 2.32 12.45 -9.40
C LYS A 119 1.04 12.30 -10.20
N VAL A 120 -0.09 12.19 -9.52
CA VAL A 120 -1.40 11.94 -10.14
C VAL A 120 -2.31 13.10 -9.75
N PRO A 121 -2.80 13.92 -10.70
CA PRO A 121 -3.81 14.93 -10.40
C PRO A 121 -5.01 14.29 -9.72
N PHE A 122 -5.44 14.85 -8.58
CA PHE A 122 -6.42 14.17 -7.73
C PHE A 122 -7.78 14.01 -8.43
N ASN A 123 -8.15 15.00 -9.25
CA ASN A 123 -9.36 15.03 -10.03
C ASN A 123 -9.40 13.99 -11.17
N THR A 124 -8.30 13.31 -11.50
CA THR A 124 -8.29 12.24 -12.50
C THR A 124 -8.45 10.84 -11.91
N ILE A 125 -8.39 10.70 -10.58
CA ILE A 125 -8.45 9.40 -9.90
C ILE A 125 -9.90 8.89 -9.91
N SER A 126 -10.09 7.72 -10.50
CA SER A 126 -11.39 7.05 -10.59
C SER A 126 -11.59 6.02 -9.48
N LYS A 127 -10.54 5.26 -9.12
CA LYS A 127 -10.60 4.19 -8.11
C LYS A 127 -9.33 4.15 -7.27
N VAL A 128 -9.50 3.80 -5.99
CA VAL A 128 -8.41 3.57 -5.04
C VAL A 128 -8.58 2.19 -4.41
N PHE A 129 -7.50 1.41 -4.46
CA PHE A 129 -7.40 0.12 -3.81
C PHE A 129 -6.21 0.13 -2.87
N VAL A 130 -6.32 -0.57 -1.75
CA VAL A 130 -5.17 -0.84 -0.87
C VAL A 130 -5.12 -2.30 -0.49
N GLN A 131 -3.90 -2.79 -0.26
CA GLN A 131 -3.66 -4.16 0.14
C GLN A 131 -2.49 -4.20 1.11
N ASP A 132 -2.52 -5.17 2.02
CA ASP A 132 -1.35 -5.48 2.82
C ASP A 132 -0.47 -6.48 2.08
N GLY A 133 0.75 -6.07 1.73
CA GLY A 133 1.76 -6.93 1.10
C GLY A 133 2.42 -7.91 2.07
N HIS A 134 2.12 -7.85 3.38
CA HIS A 134 2.66 -8.71 4.44
C HIS A 134 4.19 -8.82 4.44
N LYS A 135 4.87 -7.74 4.06
CA LYS A 135 6.33 -7.66 4.10
C LYS A 135 6.79 -7.50 5.55
N ASP A 136 7.75 -8.33 5.98
CA ASP A 136 8.33 -8.28 7.32
C ASP A 136 9.23 -7.05 7.50
N PHE A 137 8.67 -5.98 8.06
CA PHE A 137 9.41 -4.82 8.53
C PHE A 137 9.53 -4.85 10.05
N LYS A 138 10.72 -4.56 10.58
CA LYS A 138 10.92 -4.32 12.01
C LYS A 138 11.17 -2.82 12.21
N ASN A 139 10.52 -2.25 13.22
CA ASN A 139 10.80 -0.92 13.73
C ASN A 139 11.93 -1.01 14.77
#